data_AF-F6B6D1-F1
#
_entry.id   AF-F6B6D1-F1
#
_cell.length_a   1.000
_cell.length_b   1.000
_cell.length_c   1.000
_cell.angle_alpha   90.00
_cell.angle_beta   90.00
_cell.angle_gamma   90.00
#
_symmetry.space_group_name_H-M   'P 1'
#
loop_
_entity.id
_entity.type
_entity.pdbx_description
1 polymer ?
#
loop_
_entity_poly.entity_id
_entity_poly.type
_entity_poly.pdbx_seq_one_letter_code
_entity_poly.pdbx_strand_id
1 'polypeptide(L)'
;MGNPEQFKFICEIKPLTDKDGRLIEYEPYKKYKNAAGLKLHKYGKGPFCQFRIPSNIPQAGVYILKVNNEIKYVGECENLSSRYNTGYGQISPRNCFLGGQSTNCKINSYIIKEIKKGSKVELLFRQSQDRFTLERELIEMYKPEWNSTTGKRINKSEIKQNKVSDKNKEVKTVSGTQKYEPIKDYLLNCKSGSIQLSYQEIEKILEKPLPNSAYKYREWWANGGHSQADAWLAAGWKVEEVHLGKYIVFRRDSFKATISEQQTIKLGKKYKHFKGKEYLVLYLAKHSETLEDLVVYQALYGEKGIWVRPLSMFLEKVEVNGEFVDRFKVAE
;
A
#
# COMPACT_ATOMS: atom_id res chain seq x y z
N MET A 1 13.12 21.21 2.22
CA MET A 1 13.86 19.98 2.56
C MET A 1 13.86 18.92 1.43
N GLY A 2 13.40 19.26 0.21
CA GLY A 2 13.42 18.36 -0.95
C GLY A 2 14.49 18.71 -1.98
N ASN A 3 15.77 18.82 -1.60
CA ASN A 3 16.86 19.00 -2.58
C ASN A 3 17.18 17.63 -3.23
N PRO A 4 17.07 17.47 -4.57
CA PRO A 4 17.42 16.25 -5.30
C PRO A 4 18.88 15.81 -5.09
N GLU A 5 19.77 16.72 -4.70
CA GLU A 5 21.17 16.39 -4.36
C GLU A 5 21.29 15.48 -3.12
N GLN A 6 20.23 15.37 -2.32
CA GLN A 6 20.18 14.44 -1.19
C GLN A 6 19.76 13.01 -1.60
N PHE A 7 19.51 12.76 -2.88
CA PHE A 7 19.18 11.45 -3.40
C PHE A 7 20.44 10.76 -3.94
N LYS A 8 20.66 9.52 -3.49
CA LYS A 8 21.75 8.69 -4.01
C LYS A 8 21.37 8.14 -5.37
N PHE A 9 22.25 8.29 -6.36
CA PHE A 9 22.15 7.55 -7.62
C PHE A 9 22.23 6.04 -7.36
N ILE A 10 21.26 5.30 -7.86
CA ILE A 10 21.20 3.84 -7.73
C ILE A 10 21.72 3.17 -8.99
N CYS A 11 21.10 3.45 -10.14
CA CYS A 11 21.50 2.91 -11.43
C CYS A 11 20.83 3.64 -12.60
N GLU A 12 21.42 3.48 -13.79
CA GLU A 12 20.70 3.64 -15.05
C GLU A 12 19.85 2.39 -15.30
N ILE A 13 18.57 2.57 -15.64
CA ILE A 13 17.67 1.45 -15.94
C ILE A 13 18.05 0.86 -17.29
N LYS A 14 18.55 -0.38 -17.28
CA LYS A 14 18.95 -1.13 -18.46
C LYS A 14 18.02 -2.32 -18.68
N PRO A 15 17.19 -2.30 -19.74
CA PRO A 15 16.36 -3.43 -20.11
C PRO A 15 17.16 -4.62 -20.60
N LEU A 16 16.53 -5.79 -20.53
CA LEU A 16 17.02 -6.98 -21.20
C LEU A 16 16.99 -6.78 -22.72
N THR A 17 18.10 -7.14 -23.36
CA THR A 17 18.25 -7.16 -24.81
C THR A 17 18.46 -8.58 -25.31
N ASP A 18 18.20 -8.81 -26.58
CA ASP A 18 18.63 -10.03 -27.25
C ASP A 18 20.15 -10.04 -27.49
N LYS A 19 20.65 -11.11 -28.12
CA LYS A 19 22.06 -11.31 -28.45
C LYS A 19 22.64 -10.24 -29.39
N ASP A 20 21.79 -9.53 -30.14
CA ASP A 20 22.17 -8.48 -31.09
C ASP A 20 22.04 -7.09 -30.46
N GLY A 21 21.74 -7.01 -29.15
CA GLY A 21 21.55 -5.75 -28.42
C GLY A 21 20.19 -5.10 -28.66
N ARG A 22 19.23 -5.78 -29.30
CA ARG A 22 17.89 -5.23 -29.52
C ARG A 22 17.04 -5.41 -28.27
N LEU A 23 16.26 -4.38 -27.93
CA LEU A 23 15.36 -4.38 -26.79
C LEU A 23 14.32 -5.52 -26.86
N ILE A 24 14.20 -6.31 -25.79
CA ILE A 24 13.16 -7.34 -25.68
C ILE A 24 11.87 -6.72 -25.13
N GLU A 25 10.83 -6.75 -25.96
CA GLU A 25 9.47 -6.33 -25.60
C GLU A 25 8.58 -7.54 -25.28
N TYR A 26 7.65 -7.39 -24.34
CA TYR A 26 6.69 -8.46 -24.04
C TYR A 26 5.31 -7.93 -23.62
N GLU A 27 4.34 -8.82 -23.74
CA GLU A 27 2.91 -8.59 -23.47
C GLU A 27 2.41 -9.66 -22.49
N PRO A 28 2.61 -9.48 -21.17
CA PRO A 28 2.37 -10.51 -20.17
C PRO A 28 0.88 -10.90 -20.10
N TYR A 29 -0.04 -10.00 -20.47
CA TYR A 29 -1.47 -10.28 -20.50
C TYR A 29 -1.83 -11.47 -21.40
N LYS A 30 -1.06 -11.73 -22.47
CA LYS A 30 -1.29 -12.87 -23.38
C LYS A 30 -1.08 -14.22 -22.69
N LYS A 31 -0.26 -14.26 -21.64
CA LYS A 31 0.04 -15.48 -20.88
C LYS A 31 -0.95 -15.70 -19.72
N TYR A 32 -1.84 -14.75 -19.45
CA TYR A 32 -2.78 -14.85 -18.34
C TYR A 32 -4.01 -15.68 -18.73
N LYS A 33 -4.28 -16.76 -17.99
CA LYS A 33 -5.54 -17.51 -18.10
C LYS A 33 -6.67 -16.67 -17.49
N ASN A 34 -7.26 -15.79 -18.30
CA ASN A 34 -8.31 -14.87 -17.92
C ASN A 34 -9.70 -15.55 -17.84
N ALA A 35 -9.86 -16.51 -16.93
CA ALA A 35 -11.11 -17.25 -16.76
C ALA A 35 -12.31 -16.36 -16.39
N ALA A 36 -12.06 -15.16 -15.84
CA ALA A 36 -13.09 -14.21 -15.43
C ALA A 36 -13.44 -13.16 -16.50
N GLY A 37 -12.86 -13.23 -17.70
CA GLY A 37 -13.17 -12.30 -18.80
C GLY A 37 -12.87 -10.82 -18.49
N LEU A 38 -11.90 -10.54 -17.61
CA LEU A 38 -11.55 -9.17 -17.21
C LEU A 38 -11.03 -8.38 -18.42
N LYS A 39 -11.42 -7.10 -18.53
CA LYS A 39 -10.90 -6.18 -19.54
C LYS A 39 -9.52 -5.66 -19.13
N LEU A 40 -8.67 -5.34 -20.11
CA LEU A 40 -7.42 -4.62 -19.89
C LEU A 40 -7.71 -3.18 -19.44
N HIS A 41 -6.90 -2.64 -18.54
CA HIS A 41 -6.93 -1.20 -18.22
C HIS A 41 -6.10 -0.41 -19.24
N LYS A 42 -6.12 0.94 -19.16
CA LYS A 42 -5.43 1.85 -20.11
C LYS A 42 -3.99 1.45 -20.50
N TYR A 43 -3.15 1.09 -19.52
CA TYR A 43 -1.75 0.69 -19.75
C TYR A 43 -1.53 -0.82 -19.92
N GLY A 44 -2.59 -1.63 -19.92
CA GLY A 44 -2.50 -3.08 -19.71
C GLY A 44 -1.94 -3.84 -20.91
N LYS A 45 -2.08 -3.26 -22.10
CA LYS A 45 -1.58 -3.84 -23.35
C LYS A 45 -0.05 -3.75 -23.48
N GLY A 46 0.60 -2.82 -22.80
CA GLY A 46 2.04 -2.55 -23.00
C GLY A 46 2.31 -1.79 -24.32
N PRO A 47 3.47 -1.99 -24.97
CA PRO A 47 4.49 -3.00 -24.67
C PRO A 47 5.23 -2.73 -23.34
N PHE A 48 5.87 -3.77 -22.81
CA PHE A 48 6.70 -3.66 -21.61
C PHE A 48 8.11 -4.19 -21.86
N CYS A 49 9.07 -3.72 -21.06
CA CYS A 49 10.44 -4.23 -21.03
C CYS A 49 10.76 -4.86 -19.68
N GLN A 50 11.68 -5.83 -19.65
CA GLN A 50 12.16 -6.39 -18.39
C GLN A 50 13.46 -5.71 -18.01
N PHE A 51 13.64 -5.39 -16.73
CA PHE A 51 14.89 -4.85 -16.20
C PHE A 51 15.02 -5.21 -14.72
N ARG A 52 16.22 -5.04 -14.18
CA ARG A 52 16.49 -5.17 -12.74
C ARG A 52 17.35 -4.03 -12.24
N ILE A 53 17.14 -3.70 -10.97
CA ILE A 53 18.02 -2.82 -10.18
C ILE A 53 18.76 -3.68 -9.14
N PRO A 54 19.80 -3.16 -8.47
CA PRO A 54 20.46 -3.87 -7.36
C PRO A 54 19.46 -4.37 -6.31
N SER A 55 19.64 -5.62 -5.87
CA SER A 55 18.71 -6.31 -4.95
C SER A 55 19.00 -6.08 -3.46
N ASN A 56 20.05 -5.35 -3.13
CA ASN A 56 20.56 -5.11 -1.77
C ASN A 56 20.10 -3.75 -1.20
N ILE A 57 18.91 -3.27 -1.57
CA ILE A 57 18.36 -1.99 -1.12
C ILE A 57 16.97 -2.20 -0.50
N PRO A 58 16.88 -2.87 0.66
CA PRO A 58 15.61 -3.18 1.33
C PRO A 58 15.00 -1.99 2.08
N GLN A 59 15.59 -0.80 2.01
CA GLN A 59 15.18 0.35 2.82
C GLN A 59 13.89 1.00 2.32
N ALA A 60 13.09 1.49 3.27
CA ALA A 60 11.95 2.35 3.01
C ALA A 60 12.40 3.78 2.67
N GLY A 61 11.72 4.44 1.74
CA GLY A 61 12.07 5.79 1.33
C GLY A 61 11.37 6.26 0.07
N VAL A 62 11.96 7.28 -0.56
CA VAL A 62 11.45 7.90 -1.78
C VAL A 62 12.46 7.69 -2.90
N TYR A 63 11.97 7.40 -4.10
CA TYR A 63 12.75 7.30 -5.31
C TYR A 63 12.31 8.31 -6.36
N ILE A 64 13.25 8.64 -7.24
CA ILE A 64 13.08 9.56 -8.36
C ILE A 64 13.50 8.83 -9.64
N LEU A 65 12.66 8.88 -10.67
CA LEU A 65 13.08 8.57 -12.03
C LEU A 65 13.41 9.87 -12.76
N LYS A 66 14.65 9.98 -13.23
CA LYS A 66 15.08 11.05 -14.12
C LYS A 66 15.18 10.54 -15.55
N VAL A 67 14.81 11.38 -16.51
CA VAL A 67 15.04 11.15 -17.93
C VAL A 67 15.81 12.34 -18.47
N ASN A 68 17.01 12.12 -18.99
CA ASN A 68 17.91 13.18 -19.49
C ASN A 68 18.03 14.37 -18.51
N ASN A 69 18.29 14.07 -17.23
CA ASN A 69 18.35 15.03 -16.12
C ASN A 69 17.04 15.70 -15.67
N GLU A 70 15.89 15.44 -16.31
CA GLU A 70 14.59 15.92 -15.85
C GLU A 70 13.92 14.90 -14.92
N ILE A 71 13.33 15.37 -13.81
CA ILE A 71 12.53 14.52 -12.93
C ILE A 71 11.21 14.20 -13.61
N LYS A 72 11.00 12.93 -13.97
CA LYS A 72 9.76 12.47 -14.62
C LYS A 72 8.81 11.79 -13.65
N TYR A 73 9.31 11.12 -12.61
CA TYR A 73 8.48 10.47 -11.62
C TYR A 73 9.10 10.53 -10.23
N VAL A 74 8.26 10.69 -9.22
CA VAL A 74 8.60 10.53 -7.80
C VAL A 74 7.65 9.47 -7.24
N GLY A 75 8.19 8.54 -6.44
CA GLY A 75 7.39 7.52 -5.77
C GLY A 75 7.97 7.13 -4.42
N GLU A 76 7.16 6.52 -3.56
CA GLU A 76 7.62 5.92 -2.30
C GLU A 76 7.60 4.39 -2.32
N CYS A 77 8.37 3.78 -1.40
CA CYS A 77 8.35 2.35 -1.16
C CYS A 77 8.80 2.00 0.26
N GLU A 78 8.38 0.83 0.72
CA GLU A 78 8.92 0.19 1.94
C GLU A 78 10.21 -0.59 1.69
N ASN A 79 10.40 -1.07 0.45
CA ASN A 79 11.58 -1.80 0.01
C ASN A 79 11.82 -1.49 -1.47
N LEU A 80 12.91 -0.78 -1.77
CA LEU A 80 13.20 -0.32 -3.13
C LEU A 80 13.44 -1.48 -4.10
N SER A 81 14.27 -2.45 -3.70
CA SER A 81 14.59 -3.62 -4.52
C SER A 81 13.33 -4.41 -4.90
N SER A 82 12.41 -4.63 -3.95
CA SER A 82 11.14 -5.31 -4.20
C SER A 82 10.23 -4.49 -5.12
N ARG A 83 10.05 -3.18 -4.84
CA ARG A 83 9.20 -2.27 -5.64
C ARG A 83 9.58 -2.27 -7.11
N TYR A 84 10.88 -2.26 -7.41
CA TYR A 84 11.38 -2.27 -8.78
C TYR A 84 11.43 -3.67 -9.37
N ASN A 85 12.07 -4.65 -8.74
CA ASN A 85 12.32 -5.94 -9.38
C ASN A 85 11.07 -6.83 -9.50
N THR A 86 10.08 -6.68 -8.63
CA THR A 86 8.79 -7.42 -8.70
C THR A 86 7.64 -6.59 -9.25
N GLY A 87 7.78 -5.26 -9.24
CA GLY A 87 6.80 -4.31 -9.73
C GLY A 87 7.14 -3.82 -11.13
N TYR A 88 7.95 -2.76 -11.21
CA TYR A 88 8.20 -2.06 -12.48
C TYR A 88 9.04 -2.87 -13.48
N GLY A 89 10.04 -3.64 -13.01
CA GLY A 89 10.98 -4.39 -13.83
C GLY A 89 10.43 -5.70 -14.38
N GLN A 90 9.32 -6.21 -13.84
CA GLN A 90 8.67 -7.44 -14.27
C GLN A 90 7.17 -7.35 -14.06
N ILE A 91 6.42 -7.00 -15.11
CA ILE A 91 4.98 -6.83 -15.05
C ILE A 91 4.29 -8.19 -14.92
N SER A 92 3.69 -8.43 -13.75
CA SER A 92 2.81 -9.57 -13.53
C SER A 92 1.60 -9.52 -14.49
N PRO A 93 1.23 -10.63 -15.15
CA PRO A 93 0.10 -10.65 -16.08
C PRO A 93 -1.23 -10.14 -15.50
N ARG A 94 -1.48 -10.40 -14.20
CA ARG A 94 -2.70 -9.93 -13.53
C ARG A 94 -2.77 -8.40 -13.47
N ASN A 95 -1.62 -7.71 -13.39
CA ASN A 95 -1.59 -6.26 -13.30
C ASN A 95 -2.07 -5.58 -14.58
N CYS A 96 -2.15 -6.27 -15.72
CA CYS A 96 -2.63 -5.70 -16.98
C CYS A 96 -4.16 -5.48 -17.03
N PHE A 97 -4.92 -6.16 -16.16
CA PHE A 97 -6.38 -6.18 -16.19
C PHE A 97 -6.98 -5.23 -15.14
N LEU A 98 -8.25 -4.84 -15.32
CA LEU A 98 -9.00 -4.05 -14.34
C LEU A 98 -8.92 -4.67 -12.92
N GLY A 99 -8.80 -3.81 -11.90
CA GLY A 99 -8.50 -4.21 -10.52
C GLY A 99 -7.07 -4.71 -10.28
N GLY A 100 -6.18 -4.62 -11.28
CA GLY A 100 -4.74 -4.85 -11.13
C GLY A 100 -3.96 -3.56 -10.82
N GLN A 101 -2.67 -3.67 -10.50
CA GLN A 101 -1.83 -2.51 -10.16
C GLN A 101 -1.39 -1.74 -11.42
N SER A 102 -2.25 -0.84 -11.90
CA SER A 102 -2.02 -0.10 -13.15
C SER A 102 -0.80 0.81 -13.13
N THR A 103 -0.34 1.24 -11.95
CA THR A 103 0.89 2.05 -11.82
C THR A 103 2.12 1.27 -12.29
N ASN A 104 2.18 -0.05 -12.06
CA ASN A 104 3.32 -0.85 -12.51
C ASN A 104 3.41 -0.85 -14.04
N CYS A 105 2.27 -1.11 -14.68
CA CYS A 105 2.13 -1.04 -16.13
C CYS A 105 2.43 0.36 -16.67
N LYS A 106 1.90 1.42 -16.04
CA LYS A 106 2.11 2.83 -16.45
C LYS A 106 3.60 3.19 -16.46
N ILE A 107 4.28 2.98 -15.34
CA ILE A 107 5.68 3.39 -15.18
C ILE A 107 6.59 2.60 -16.12
N ASN A 108 6.39 1.28 -16.26
CA ASN A 108 7.15 0.50 -17.25
C ASN A 108 6.91 0.98 -18.69
N SER A 109 5.65 1.27 -19.05
CA SER A 109 5.29 1.79 -20.39
C SER A 109 5.97 3.11 -20.71
N TYR A 110 6.19 3.97 -19.70
CA TYR A 110 6.92 5.22 -19.87
C TYR A 110 8.42 5.01 -19.95
N ILE A 111 8.99 4.15 -19.10
CA ILE A 111 10.41 3.78 -19.14
C ILE A 111 10.77 3.24 -20.53
N ILE A 112 10.04 2.25 -21.04
CA ILE A 112 10.34 1.66 -22.35
C ILE A 112 10.22 2.68 -23.48
N LYS A 113 9.25 3.60 -23.40
CA LYS A 113 9.06 4.65 -24.40
C LYS A 113 10.26 5.58 -24.48
N GLU A 114 10.85 5.98 -23.35
CA GLU A 114 12.02 6.84 -23.33
C GLU A 114 13.29 6.11 -23.78
N ILE A 115 13.45 4.85 -23.38
CA ILE A 115 14.59 4.02 -23.82
C ILE A 115 14.56 3.80 -25.33
N LYS A 116 13.38 3.59 -25.93
CA LYS A 116 13.22 3.48 -27.39
C LYS A 116 13.57 4.76 -28.14
N LYS A 117 13.53 5.92 -27.48
CA LYS A 117 14.02 7.20 -28.03
C LYS A 117 15.53 7.39 -27.83
N GLY A 118 16.22 6.44 -27.21
CA GLY A 118 17.63 6.56 -26.83
C GLY A 118 17.88 7.45 -25.60
N SER A 119 16.84 7.79 -24.84
CA SER A 119 16.99 8.60 -23.62
C SER A 119 17.51 7.77 -22.44
N LYS A 120 18.30 8.39 -21.58
CA LYS A 120 18.80 7.76 -20.35
C LYS A 120 17.77 7.87 -19.25
N VAL A 121 17.44 6.74 -18.62
CA VAL A 121 16.51 6.68 -17.49
C VAL A 121 17.29 6.31 -16.23
N GLU A 122 17.34 7.21 -15.25
CA GLU A 122 18.12 7.05 -14.03
C GLU A 122 17.21 6.90 -12.82
N LEU A 123 17.57 5.99 -11.92
CA LEU A 123 16.94 5.79 -10.63
C LEU A 123 17.79 6.41 -9.53
N LEU A 124 17.19 7.32 -8.76
CA LEU A 124 17.78 7.85 -7.54
C LEU A 124 16.90 7.48 -6.35
N PHE A 125 17.48 7.33 -5.16
CA PHE A 125 16.76 6.95 -3.95
C PHE A 125 17.28 7.66 -2.70
N ARG A 126 16.36 7.95 -1.79
CA ARG A 126 16.65 8.49 -0.46
C ARG A 126 15.85 7.71 0.57
N GLN A 127 16.55 7.05 1.50
CA GLN A 127 15.92 6.44 2.66
C GLN A 127 15.20 7.51 3.48
N SER A 128 13.98 7.22 3.91
CA SER A 128 13.21 8.16 4.72
C SER A 128 12.13 7.45 5.54
N GLN A 129 12.03 7.82 6.82
CA GLN A 129 10.91 7.41 7.67
C GLN A 129 9.65 8.25 7.41
N ASP A 130 9.81 9.46 6.84
CA ASP A 130 8.70 10.35 6.43
C ASP A 130 8.54 10.37 4.90
N ARG A 131 8.59 9.18 4.30
CA ARG A 131 8.58 8.99 2.84
C ARG A 131 7.38 9.63 2.15
N PHE A 132 6.21 9.65 2.81
CA PHE A 132 4.98 10.21 2.25
C PHE A 132 5.01 11.74 2.15
N THR A 133 5.47 12.44 3.21
CA THR A 133 5.60 13.90 3.18
C THR A 133 6.64 14.32 2.15
N LEU A 134 7.77 13.63 2.15
CA LEU A 134 8.85 13.87 1.19
C LEU A 134 8.39 13.67 -0.26
N GLU A 135 7.72 12.56 -0.56
CA GLU A 135 7.18 12.29 -1.89
C GLU A 135 6.25 13.43 -2.32
N ARG A 136 5.32 13.84 -1.46
CA ARG A 136 4.38 14.93 -1.74
C ARG A 136 5.10 16.25 -2.01
N GLU A 137 6.05 16.65 -1.16
CA GLU A 137 6.81 17.89 -1.34
C GLU A 137 7.54 17.91 -2.69
N LEU A 138 8.15 16.79 -3.08
CA LEU A 138 8.86 16.67 -4.35
C LEU A 138 7.89 16.70 -5.54
N ILE A 139 6.73 16.05 -5.43
CA ILE A 139 5.69 16.11 -6.48
C ILE A 139 5.16 17.54 -6.64
N GLU A 140 4.89 18.25 -5.53
CA GLU A 140 4.41 19.63 -5.56
C GLU A 140 5.45 20.60 -6.12
N MET A 141 6.71 20.40 -5.74
CA MET A 141 7.84 21.24 -6.16
C MET A 141 8.19 21.04 -7.64
N TYR A 142 8.31 19.78 -8.07
CA TYR A 142 8.83 19.45 -9.40
C TYR A 142 7.74 19.16 -10.44
N LYS A 143 6.51 18.91 -10.00
CA LYS A 143 5.36 18.54 -10.86
C LYS A 143 5.73 17.51 -11.95
N PRO A 144 6.28 16.35 -11.56
CA PRO A 144 6.82 15.40 -12.53
C PRO A 144 5.73 14.90 -13.48
N GLU A 145 6.03 14.87 -14.77
CA GLU A 145 5.08 14.55 -15.85
C GLU A 145 4.36 13.19 -15.66
N TRP A 146 5.04 12.20 -15.07
CA TRP A 146 4.50 10.85 -14.90
C TRP A 146 3.72 10.65 -13.60
N ASN A 147 3.80 11.61 -12.67
CA ASN A 147 2.89 11.72 -11.54
C ASN A 147 1.58 12.31 -12.08
N SER A 148 0.50 11.52 -12.06
CA SER A 148 -0.76 11.89 -12.71
C SER A 148 -1.30 13.22 -12.15
N THR A 149 -1.53 14.22 -13.00
CA THR A 149 -2.16 15.52 -12.66
C THR A 149 -3.67 15.44 -12.39
N THR A 150 -4.29 14.26 -12.52
CA THR A 150 -5.72 14.02 -12.25
C THR A 150 -5.97 13.56 -10.80
N GLY A 151 -5.39 14.29 -9.85
CA GLY A 151 -5.65 14.12 -8.43
C GLY A 151 -5.08 15.28 -7.62
N LYS A 152 -5.97 16.11 -7.07
CA LYS A 152 -5.72 17.17 -6.07
C LYS A 152 -5.06 18.46 -6.61
N ARG A 153 -5.87 19.33 -7.25
CA ARG A 153 -5.66 20.80 -7.18
C ARG A 153 -6.37 21.29 -5.92
N ILE A 154 -5.66 21.94 -4.99
CA ILE A 154 -6.25 22.76 -3.92
C ILE A 154 -5.73 24.19 -4.10
N ASN A 155 -6.66 25.15 -4.03
CA ASN A 155 -6.45 26.57 -4.26
C ASN A 155 -5.50 27.21 -3.24
N LYS A 156 -4.64 28.11 -3.75
CA LYS A 156 -3.77 29.00 -2.98
C LYS A 156 -4.59 30.19 -2.46
N SER A 157 -5.06 30.11 -1.24
CA SER A 157 -5.40 31.26 -0.41
C SER A 157 -5.27 30.82 1.03
N GLU A 158 -4.70 31.65 1.89
CA GLU A 158 -4.35 31.40 3.31
C GLU A 158 -2.93 30.87 3.56
N ILE A 159 -1.95 31.58 2.98
CA ILE A 159 -0.70 31.84 3.69
C ILE A 159 -0.83 33.24 4.27
N LYS A 160 -1.00 33.37 5.59
CA LYS A 160 -0.44 34.47 6.39
C LYS A 160 -0.63 34.22 7.89
N GLN A 161 0.46 34.50 8.62
CA GLN A 161 0.57 34.80 10.05
C GLN A 161 0.39 33.55 10.96
N ASN A 162 1.43 33.06 11.66
CA ASN A 162 2.17 33.79 12.69
C ASN A 162 3.57 33.21 12.95
N LYS A 163 4.54 34.12 13.10
CA LYS A 163 5.88 33.93 13.67
C LYS A 163 5.83 34.17 15.19
N VAL A 164 6.95 33.82 15.85
CA VAL A 164 7.46 34.29 17.19
C VAL A 164 6.99 33.39 18.35
N SER A 165 7.81 32.87 19.29
CA SER A 165 9.27 32.78 19.48
C SER A 165 9.60 31.91 20.72
N ASP A 166 10.80 31.31 20.73
CA ASP A 166 11.79 31.20 21.83
C ASP A 166 11.38 30.71 23.25
N LYS A 167 11.92 29.56 23.73
CA LYS A 167 13.30 29.36 24.25
C LYS A 167 13.40 28.12 25.19
N ASN A 168 14.43 27.31 24.91
CA ASN A 168 15.27 26.47 25.79
C ASN A 168 14.66 25.52 26.84
N LYS A 169 14.95 24.22 26.70
CA LYS A 169 15.71 23.44 27.70
C LYS A 169 16.25 22.10 27.16
N GLU A 170 17.57 21.98 27.26
CA GLU A 170 18.45 20.83 27.47
C GLU A 170 18.12 19.42 26.93
N VAL A 171 19.10 18.91 26.18
CA VAL A 171 19.17 17.58 25.59
C VAL A 171 19.61 16.56 26.63
N LYS A 172 18.74 15.59 26.93
CA LYS A 172 19.11 14.23 27.35
C LYS A 172 18.43 13.21 26.44
N THR A 173 19.17 12.16 26.17
CA THR A 173 19.03 11.20 25.08
C THR A 173 17.96 10.11 25.28
N VAL A 174 17.39 9.65 24.14
CA VAL A 174 16.76 8.33 23.81
C VAL A 174 15.24 8.12 24.02
N SER A 175 14.63 7.51 22.97
CA SER A 175 13.40 6.68 22.94
C SER A 175 12.09 7.33 22.47
N GLY A 176 11.73 7.13 21.19
CA GLY A 176 10.44 7.52 20.64
C GLY A 176 9.39 6.40 20.73
N THR A 177 8.27 6.66 21.42
CA THR A 177 6.99 5.89 21.30
C THR A 177 5.76 6.54 21.96
N GLN A 178 5.79 7.77 22.50
CA GLN A 178 4.69 8.24 23.39
C GLN A 178 3.57 9.10 22.74
N LYS A 179 3.66 9.45 21.45
CA LYS A 179 2.76 10.48 20.87
C LYS A 179 1.27 10.08 20.78
N TYR A 180 0.99 8.81 20.49
CA TYR A 180 -0.38 8.30 20.29
C TYR A 180 -0.75 7.23 21.34
N GLU A 181 0.03 7.12 22.41
CA GLU A 181 -0.27 6.26 23.55
C GLU A 181 -1.63 6.58 24.20
N PRO A 182 -2.04 7.86 24.37
CA PRO A 182 -3.32 8.16 25.01
C PRO A 182 -4.55 7.63 24.26
N ILE A 183 -4.54 7.66 22.92
CA ILE A 183 -5.66 7.12 22.13
C ILE A 183 -5.66 5.58 22.14
N LYS A 184 -4.49 4.93 22.25
CA LYS A 184 -4.40 3.49 22.48
C LYS A 184 -5.08 3.11 23.81
N ASP A 185 -4.70 3.78 24.90
CA ASP A 185 -5.21 3.48 26.23
C ASP A 185 -6.71 3.77 26.37
N TYR A 186 -7.18 4.84 25.74
CA TYR A 186 -8.61 5.14 25.67
C TYR A 186 -9.40 4.01 24.98
N LEU A 187 -8.93 3.56 23.80
CA LEU A 187 -9.59 2.50 23.04
C LEU A 187 -9.49 1.13 23.74
N LEU A 188 -8.40 0.83 24.44
CA LEU A 188 -8.27 -0.40 25.25
C LEU A 188 -9.38 -0.52 26.31
N ASN A 189 -9.74 0.61 26.93
CA ASN A 189 -10.75 0.65 28.01
C ASN A 189 -12.19 0.80 27.51
N CYS A 190 -12.41 1.06 26.22
CA CYS A 190 -13.75 1.16 25.63
C CYS A 190 -14.44 -0.20 25.58
N LYS A 191 -15.60 -0.36 26.24
CA LYS A 191 -16.34 -1.64 26.31
C LYS A 191 -17.21 -1.94 25.08
N SER A 192 -17.54 -0.93 24.27
CA SER A 192 -18.37 -1.06 23.07
C SER A 192 -17.59 -1.67 21.88
N GLY A 193 -18.29 -2.29 20.93
CA GLY A 193 -17.68 -2.88 19.72
C GLY A 193 -17.39 -1.88 18.59
N SER A 194 -18.00 -0.69 18.66
CA SER A 194 -17.77 0.44 17.77
C SER A 194 -17.90 1.72 18.59
N ILE A 195 -17.12 2.74 18.24
CA ILE A 195 -17.14 4.06 18.86
C ILE A 195 -16.90 5.14 17.81
N GLN A 196 -17.70 6.19 17.88
CA GLN A 196 -17.54 7.39 17.07
C GLN A 196 -16.85 8.46 17.91
N LEU A 197 -15.76 9.03 17.42
CA LEU A 197 -15.03 10.11 18.08
C LEU A 197 -14.88 11.30 17.12
N SER A 198 -15.31 12.49 17.56
CA SER A 198 -15.02 13.74 16.88
C SER A 198 -13.53 14.09 16.94
N TYR A 199 -13.08 14.99 16.06
CA TYR A 199 -11.68 15.43 16.07
C TYR A 199 -11.30 16.13 17.39
N GLN A 200 -12.21 16.93 17.95
CA GLN A 200 -12.01 17.60 19.25
C GLN A 200 -11.87 16.59 20.39
N GLU A 201 -12.67 15.51 20.38
CA GLU A 201 -12.55 14.44 21.36
C GLU A 201 -11.22 13.69 21.23
N ILE A 202 -10.77 13.42 20.00
CA ILE A 202 -9.47 12.79 19.75
C ILE A 202 -8.32 13.69 20.20
N GLU A 203 -8.38 14.99 19.92
CA GLU A 203 -7.38 15.96 20.37
C GLU A 203 -7.35 16.11 21.89
N LYS A 204 -8.52 16.04 22.54
CA LYS A 204 -8.64 16.02 24.00
C LYS A 204 -8.02 14.77 24.60
N ILE A 205 -8.24 13.60 23.99
CA ILE A 205 -7.60 12.33 24.40
C ILE A 205 -6.08 12.42 24.23
N LEU A 206 -5.60 12.98 23.12
CA LEU A 206 -4.17 13.13 22.83
C LEU A 206 -3.48 14.28 23.60
N GLU A 207 -4.26 15.11 24.28
CA GLU A 207 -3.85 16.38 24.92
C GLU A 207 -3.10 17.32 23.96
N LYS A 208 -3.30 17.16 22.65
CA LYS A 208 -2.57 17.84 21.58
C LYS A 208 -3.44 17.94 20.32
N PRO A 209 -3.29 19.01 19.53
CA PRO A 209 -3.99 19.11 18.26
C PRO A 209 -3.52 18.04 17.28
N LEU A 210 -4.45 17.50 16.52
CA LEU A 210 -4.18 16.58 15.43
C LEU A 210 -3.47 17.36 14.32
N PRO A 211 -2.51 16.73 13.62
CA PRO A 211 -1.88 17.39 12.49
C PRO A 211 -2.94 17.70 11.42
N ASN A 212 -2.76 18.80 10.68
CA ASN A 212 -3.66 19.20 9.60
C ASN A 212 -3.91 18.09 8.57
N SER A 213 -2.97 17.15 8.43
CA SER A 213 -3.13 15.95 7.59
C SER A 213 -4.28 15.04 8.03
N ALA A 214 -4.56 14.93 9.33
CA ALA A 214 -5.69 14.17 9.86
C ALA A 214 -7.03 14.75 9.39
N TYR A 215 -7.11 16.08 9.24
CA TYR A 215 -8.32 16.79 8.78
C TYR A 215 -8.50 16.72 7.26
N LYS A 216 -7.41 16.58 6.50
CA LYS A 216 -7.40 16.69 5.03
C LYS A 216 -7.38 15.36 4.28
N TYR A 217 -6.82 14.32 4.89
CA TYR A 217 -6.51 13.07 4.19
C TYR A 217 -7.13 11.88 4.91
N ARG A 218 -8.02 11.16 4.23
CA ARG A 218 -8.63 9.92 4.74
C ARG A 218 -7.55 8.87 5.03
N GLU A 219 -6.48 8.89 4.24
CA GLU A 219 -5.32 8.02 4.31
C GLU A 219 -4.53 8.18 5.63
N TRP A 220 -4.62 9.35 6.29
CA TRP A 220 -4.02 9.54 7.63
C TRP A 220 -4.64 8.61 8.68
N TRP A 221 -5.91 8.24 8.48
CA TRP A 221 -6.67 7.32 9.31
C TRP A 221 -6.63 5.86 8.79
N ALA A 222 -5.70 5.53 7.88
CA ALA A 222 -5.55 4.18 7.39
C ALA A 222 -5.11 3.21 8.51
N ASN A 223 -5.47 1.94 8.36
CA ASN A 223 -5.16 0.86 9.30
C ASN A 223 -3.77 0.25 9.05
N GLY A 224 -2.73 1.07 9.03
CA GLY A 224 -1.34 0.63 8.94
C GLY A 224 -0.40 1.70 8.39
N GLY A 225 0.91 1.46 8.51
CA GLY A 225 1.95 2.26 7.88
C GLY A 225 2.32 3.57 8.58
N HIS A 226 1.73 3.86 9.75
CA HIS A 226 1.98 5.08 10.52
C HIS A 226 1.83 4.85 12.04
N SER A 227 2.54 5.65 12.85
CA SER A 227 2.55 5.48 14.32
C SER A 227 1.22 5.76 15.01
N GLN A 228 0.33 6.57 14.42
CA GLN A 228 -1.05 6.68 14.91
C GLN A 228 -1.85 5.41 14.64
N ALA A 229 -1.63 4.77 13.49
CA ALA A 229 -2.30 3.54 13.13
C ALA A 229 -1.90 2.39 14.04
N ASP A 230 -0.60 2.33 14.34
CA ASP A 230 -0.07 1.37 15.32
C ASP A 230 -0.76 1.51 16.68
N ALA A 231 -1.19 2.71 17.09
CA ALA A 231 -1.87 2.92 18.38
C ALA A 231 -3.25 2.25 18.43
N TRP A 232 -4.16 2.53 17.49
CA TRP A 232 -5.48 1.87 17.51
C TRP A 232 -5.38 0.38 17.14
N LEU A 233 -4.48 -0.01 16.24
CA LEU A 233 -4.25 -1.43 15.93
C LEU A 233 -3.62 -2.20 17.10
N ALA A 234 -2.75 -1.56 17.89
CA ALA A 234 -2.23 -2.13 19.13
C ALA A 234 -3.34 -2.34 20.15
N ALA A 235 -4.28 -1.38 20.25
CA ALA A 235 -5.47 -1.49 21.10
C ALA A 235 -6.50 -2.53 20.61
N GLY A 236 -6.31 -3.13 19.43
CA GLY A 236 -7.27 -4.07 18.83
C GLY A 236 -8.46 -3.38 18.15
N TRP A 237 -8.26 -2.16 17.66
CA TRP A 237 -9.24 -1.35 16.95
C TRP A 237 -8.73 -1.00 15.57
N LYS A 238 -9.67 -0.74 14.66
CA LYS A 238 -9.40 -0.22 13.33
C LYS A 238 -10.34 0.94 13.03
N VAL A 239 -9.92 1.83 12.16
CA VAL A 239 -10.79 2.84 11.58
C VAL A 239 -11.69 2.17 10.55
N GLU A 240 -13.00 2.30 10.73
CA GLU A 240 -14.04 1.78 9.84
C GLU A 240 -14.55 2.87 8.90
N GLU A 241 -14.92 4.03 9.47
CA GLU A 241 -15.39 5.18 8.70
C GLU A 241 -14.60 6.44 9.02
N VAL A 242 -14.45 7.29 8.01
CA VAL A 242 -13.75 8.57 8.12
C VAL A 242 -14.64 9.66 7.56
N HIS A 243 -15.14 10.53 8.44
CA HIS A 243 -15.88 11.74 8.07
C HIS A 243 -14.97 12.94 8.33
N LEU A 244 -14.19 13.32 7.32
CA LEU A 244 -13.12 14.32 7.43
C LEU A 244 -13.61 15.62 8.08
N GLY A 245 -12.89 16.07 9.11
CA GLY A 245 -13.19 17.27 9.87
C GLY A 245 -14.43 17.18 10.77
N LYS A 246 -15.11 16.03 10.82
CA LYS A 246 -16.27 15.79 11.68
C LYS A 246 -15.97 14.75 12.75
N TYR A 247 -15.85 13.48 12.35
CA TYR A 247 -15.63 12.36 13.27
C TYR A 247 -15.05 11.13 12.56
N ILE A 248 -14.51 10.22 13.36
CA ILE A 248 -13.96 8.93 12.95
C ILE A 248 -14.71 7.83 13.69
N VAL A 249 -15.08 6.79 12.95
CA VAL A 249 -15.66 5.58 13.54
C VAL A 249 -14.55 4.56 13.70
N PHE A 250 -14.19 4.26 14.94
CA PHE A 250 -13.33 3.14 15.29
C PHE A 250 -14.21 1.94 15.57
N ARG A 251 -13.88 0.81 14.98
CA ARG A 251 -14.49 -0.48 15.27
C ARG A 251 -13.44 -1.38 15.88
N ARG A 252 -13.81 -2.15 16.90
CA ARG A 252 -12.92 -3.21 17.37
C ARG A 252 -12.61 -4.09 16.19
N ASP A 253 -11.33 -4.24 15.90
CA ASP A 253 -10.92 -5.22 14.94
C ASP A 253 -11.24 -6.56 15.59
N SER A 254 -12.27 -7.22 15.07
CA SER A 254 -12.72 -8.55 15.46
C SER A 254 -11.69 -9.63 15.11
N PHE A 255 -10.41 -9.28 15.16
CA PHE A 255 -9.25 -10.12 14.93
C PHE A 255 -8.27 -10.08 16.12
N LYS A 256 -8.21 -8.96 16.88
CA LYS A 256 -7.55 -8.92 18.21
C LYS A 256 -8.52 -9.06 19.38
N ALA A 257 -9.76 -8.58 19.23
CA ALA A 257 -10.82 -8.83 20.22
C ALA A 257 -11.52 -10.19 20.01
N THR A 258 -11.12 -10.95 18.99
CA THR A 258 -11.70 -12.28 18.66
C THR A 258 -10.63 -13.36 18.70
N ILE A 259 -9.80 -13.33 19.75
CA ILE A 259 -9.69 -14.51 20.60
C ILE A 259 -10.75 -14.33 21.71
N SER A 260 -11.99 -14.26 21.27
CA SER A 260 -13.17 -14.62 22.05
C SER A 260 -13.93 -15.62 21.17
N GLU A 261 -14.52 -16.63 21.79
CA GLU A 261 -14.61 -18.03 21.35
C GLU A 261 -15.38 -18.35 20.03
N GLN A 262 -15.68 -17.40 19.14
CA GLN A 262 -16.66 -17.62 18.06
C GLN A 262 -16.21 -17.49 16.60
N GLN A 263 -14.96 -17.15 16.26
CA GLN A 263 -14.55 -17.14 14.83
C GLN A 263 -13.10 -17.55 14.53
N THR A 264 -12.63 -18.63 15.17
CA THR A 264 -11.40 -19.32 14.76
C THR A 264 -11.61 -20.00 13.40
N ILE A 265 -10.70 -19.79 12.42
CA ILE A 265 -10.62 -20.66 11.24
C ILE A 265 -10.50 -22.10 11.75
N LYS A 266 -11.44 -22.96 11.35
CA LYS A 266 -11.46 -24.35 11.78
C LYS A 266 -10.65 -25.17 10.78
N LEU A 267 -9.43 -25.53 11.18
CA LEU A 267 -8.60 -26.47 10.42
C LEU A 267 -9.34 -27.81 10.28
N GLY A 268 -9.15 -28.49 9.15
CA GLY A 268 -9.82 -29.74 8.84
C GLY A 268 -11.32 -29.62 8.55
N LYS A 269 -11.88 -28.40 8.47
CA LYS A 269 -13.29 -28.19 8.09
C LYS A 269 -13.45 -27.79 6.63
N LYS A 270 -14.60 -28.15 6.08
CA LYS A 270 -15.03 -27.74 4.76
C LYS A 270 -15.53 -26.31 4.78
N TYR A 271 -15.16 -25.56 3.76
CA TYR A 271 -15.60 -24.20 3.50
C TYR A 271 -16.16 -24.10 2.09
N LYS A 272 -17.33 -23.50 1.96
CA LYS A 272 -17.97 -23.20 0.68
C LYS A 272 -17.65 -21.77 0.28
N HIS A 273 -17.04 -21.61 -0.88
CA HIS A 273 -16.84 -20.30 -1.48
C HIS A 273 -18.19 -19.76 -1.98
N PHE A 274 -18.38 -18.44 -1.97
CA PHE A 274 -19.64 -17.80 -2.43
C PHE A 274 -20.05 -18.20 -3.86
N LYS A 275 -19.09 -18.65 -4.68
CA LYS A 275 -19.33 -19.19 -6.04
C LYS A 275 -19.79 -20.66 -6.05
N GLY A 276 -20.14 -21.22 -4.90
CA GLY A 276 -20.74 -22.55 -4.75
C GLY A 276 -19.78 -23.73 -4.65
N LYS A 277 -18.47 -23.55 -4.89
CA LYS A 277 -17.48 -24.63 -4.78
C LYS A 277 -16.99 -24.82 -3.35
N GLU A 278 -16.67 -26.06 -2.99
CA GLU A 278 -16.22 -26.44 -1.65
C GLU A 278 -14.72 -26.74 -1.59
N TYR A 279 -14.16 -26.46 -0.43
CA TYR A 279 -12.73 -26.58 -0.14
C TYR A 279 -12.51 -27.09 1.28
N LEU A 280 -11.39 -27.77 1.53
CA LEU A 280 -10.95 -28.20 2.86
C LEU A 280 -9.82 -27.28 3.35
N VAL A 281 -9.98 -26.62 4.49
CA VAL A 281 -8.89 -25.83 5.09
C VAL A 281 -7.92 -26.76 5.80
N LEU A 282 -6.65 -26.72 5.41
CA LEU A 282 -5.60 -27.61 5.92
C LEU A 282 -4.78 -26.95 7.01
N TYR A 283 -4.22 -25.78 6.71
CA TYR A 283 -3.28 -25.09 7.58
C TYR A 283 -3.46 -23.57 7.52
N LEU A 284 -3.01 -22.91 8.58
CA LEU A 284 -2.59 -21.52 8.52
C LEU A 284 -1.07 -21.50 8.30
N ALA A 285 -0.59 -20.57 7.49
CA ALA A 285 0.82 -20.43 7.16
C ALA A 285 1.24 -18.96 7.24
N LYS A 286 2.55 -18.71 7.32
CA LYS A 286 3.13 -17.38 7.12
C LYS A 286 3.95 -17.37 5.84
N HIS A 287 3.81 -16.30 5.06
CA HIS A 287 4.70 -16.02 3.94
C HIS A 287 6.09 -15.69 4.48
N SER A 288 7.14 -16.39 4.08
CA SER A 288 8.50 -16.22 4.66
C SER A 288 9.12 -14.83 4.44
N GLU A 289 8.80 -14.21 3.31
CA GLU A 289 9.40 -12.98 2.82
C GLU A 289 8.65 -11.74 3.29
N THR A 290 7.33 -11.85 3.47
CA THR A 290 6.45 -10.72 3.85
C THR A 290 5.86 -10.87 5.25
N LEU A 291 5.97 -12.06 5.86
CA LEU A 291 5.35 -12.45 7.13
C LEU A 291 3.82 -12.39 7.13
N GLU A 292 3.20 -12.26 5.95
CA GLU A 292 1.74 -12.23 5.77
C GLU A 292 1.10 -13.56 6.16
N ASP A 293 -0.02 -13.52 6.88
CA ASP A 293 -0.78 -14.70 7.24
C ASP A 293 -1.59 -15.23 6.07
N LEU A 294 -1.48 -16.54 5.82
CA LEU A 294 -2.07 -17.23 4.69
C LEU A 294 -2.93 -18.40 5.17
N VAL A 295 -3.95 -18.75 4.39
CA VAL A 295 -4.73 -19.99 4.51
C VAL A 295 -4.29 -20.94 3.41
N VAL A 296 -3.94 -22.17 3.79
CA VAL A 296 -3.67 -23.29 2.88
C VAL A 296 -4.91 -24.18 2.85
N TYR A 297 -5.50 -24.36 1.66
CA TYR A 297 -6.74 -25.10 1.50
C TYR A 297 -6.80 -25.89 0.19
N GLN A 298 -7.50 -27.01 0.18
CA GLN A 298 -7.60 -27.91 -0.96
C GLN A 298 -8.97 -27.81 -1.63
N ALA A 299 -9.02 -27.75 -2.96
CA ALA A 299 -10.27 -27.88 -3.69
C ALA A 299 -10.87 -29.29 -3.50
N LEU A 300 -12.18 -29.39 -3.27
CA LEU A 300 -12.88 -30.67 -3.16
C LEU A 300 -13.56 -31.10 -4.48
N TYR A 301 -13.15 -30.47 -5.59
CA TYR A 301 -13.66 -30.71 -6.93
C TYR A 301 -12.51 -30.74 -7.95
N GLY A 302 -12.79 -31.28 -9.14
CA GLY A 302 -11.80 -31.40 -10.21
C GLY A 302 -10.57 -32.20 -9.76
N GLU A 303 -9.37 -31.72 -10.11
CA GLU A 303 -8.08 -32.33 -9.76
C GLU A 303 -7.69 -32.19 -8.27
N LYS A 304 -8.53 -31.58 -7.43
CA LYS A 304 -8.29 -31.38 -5.99
C LYS A 304 -6.97 -30.69 -5.63
N GLY A 305 -6.59 -29.68 -6.41
CA GLY A 305 -5.37 -28.89 -6.18
C GLY A 305 -5.37 -28.13 -4.83
N ILE A 306 -4.16 -27.85 -4.33
CA ILE A 306 -3.91 -27.08 -3.10
C ILE A 306 -3.67 -25.62 -3.45
N TRP A 307 -4.29 -24.73 -2.69
CA TRP A 307 -4.27 -23.28 -2.88
C TRP A 307 -3.77 -22.59 -1.62
N VAL A 308 -3.13 -21.44 -1.82
CA VAL A 308 -2.70 -20.54 -0.75
C VAL A 308 -3.27 -19.16 -1.02
N ARG A 309 -3.77 -18.48 0.01
CA ARG A 309 -4.37 -17.14 -0.09
C ARG A 309 -4.14 -16.36 1.20
N PRO A 310 -3.98 -15.03 1.16
CA PRO A 310 -4.01 -14.22 2.37
C PRO A 310 -5.24 -14.50 3.24
N LEU A 311 -5.02 -14.67 4.55
CA LEU A 311 -6.06 -14.97 5.52
C LEU A 311 -7.15 -13.89 5.53
N SER A 312 -6.75 -12.63 5.42
CA SER A 312 -7.65 -11.48 5.27
C SER A 312 -8.60 -11.66 4.09
N MET A 313 -8.09 -12.05 2.92
CA MET A 313 -8.89 -12.32 1.73
C MET A 313 -9.72 -13.60 1.83
N PHE A 314 -9.36 -14.54 2.69
CA PHE A 314 -10.17 -15.75 2.90
C PHE A 314 -11.39 -15.45 3.78
N LEU A 315 -11.22 -14.62 4.80
CA LEU A 315 -12.26 -14.23 5.76
C LEU A 315 -13.11 -13.03 5.28
N GLU A 316 -12.72 -12.34 4.21
CA GLU A 316 -13.43 -11.15 3.76
C GLU A 316 -14.87 -11.46 3.32
N LYS A 317 -15.74 -10.46 3.46
CA LYS A 317 -17.03 -10.43 2.79
C LYS A 317 -16.89 -9.85 1.39
N VAL A 318 -17.67 -10.37 0.45
CA VAL A 318 -17.73 -9.90 -0.93
C VAL A 318 -19.16 -9.50 -1.28
N GLU A 319 -19.29 -8.50 -2.13
CA GLU A 319 -20.58 -8.07 -2.66
C GLU A 319 -21.02 -9.01 -3.80
N VAL A 320 -22.20 -9.62 -3.65
CA VAL A 320 -22.83 -10.49 -4.64
C VAL A 320 -24.28 -10.06 -4.77
N ASN A 321 -24.71 -9.63 -5.95
CA ASN A 321 -26.07 -9.12 -6.20
C ASN A 321 -26.52 -8.01 -5.23
N GLY A 322 -25.59 -7.15 -4.79
CA GLY A 322 -25.87 -6.05 -3.85
C GLY A 322 -25.84 -6.44 -2.36
N GLU A 323 -25.58 -7.71 -2.04
CA GLU A 323 -25.47 -8.20 -0.65
C GLU A 323 -24.03 -8.59 -0.29
N PHE A 324 -23.60 -8.28 0.94
CA PHE A 324 -22.29 -8.68 1.46
C PHE A 324 -22.35 -10.06 2.10
N VAL A 325 -21.81 -11.06 1.42
CA VAL A 325 -21.72 -12.45 1.88
C VAL A 325 -20.28 -12.82 2.21
N ASP A 326 -20.08 -13.76 3.14
CA ASP A 326 -18.73 -14.28 3.42
C ASP A 326 -18.15 -14.91 2.16
N ARG A 327 -16.90 -14.57 1.82
CA ARG A 327 -16.22 -15.17 0.67
C ARG A 327 -16.17 -16.68 0.82
N PHE A 328 -15.85 -17.15 2.02
CA PHE A 328 -15.86 -18.56 2.41
C PHE A 328 -16.66 -18.73 3.71
N LYS A 329 -17.66 -19.60 3.67
CA LYS A 329 -18.46 -19.96 4.85
C LYS A 329 -18.17 -21.41 5.21
N VAL A 330 -18.12 -21.77 6.50
CA VAL A 330 -18.05 -23.17 6.92
C VAL A 330 -19.23 -23.91 6.30
N ALA A 331 -18.94 -24.99 5.57
CA ALA A 331 -19.97 -25.89 5.07
C ALA A 331 -20.39 -26.83 6.20
N GLU A 332 -21.70 -27.10 6.30
CA GLU A 332 -22.27 -28.04 7.28
C GLU A 332 -21.78 -29.48 7.06
#